data_AF-A0A954G258-F1
#
_entry.id   AF-A0A954G258-F1
#
_cell.length_a   1.000
_cell.length_b   1.000
_cell.length_c   1.000
_cell.angle_alpha   90.00
_cell.angle_beta   90.00
_cell.angle_gamma   90.00
#
_symmetry.space_group_name_H-M   'P 1'
#
loop_
_entity.id
_entity.type
_entity.pdbx_description
1 polymer ?
#
loop_
_entity_poly.entity_id
_entity_poly.type
_entity_poly.pdbx_seq_one_letter_code
_entity_poly.pdbx_strand_id
1 'polypeptide(L)'
;MILNSDPFPRYLLLLSSCFSIAGGCTEERTTLSAVPRFEAPETFQADGWNWRREEGFSRSDTAVLSRFFEIQPGMQGSPAVTGVPVIYHGIQNRKRYYWIQGTVDGATWSCVEYSQGRYQFLEGTGNPYRTGTQ
;
A
#
# COMPACT_ATOMS: atom_id res chain seq x y z
N MET A 1 -70.78 -33.36 -23.15
CA MET A 1 -71.71 -33.57 -22.02
C MET A 1 -71.81 -32.24 -21.30
N ILE A 2 -73.01 -31.65 -21.28
CA ILE A 2 -73.29 -30.36 -20.66
C ILE A 2 -73.57 -30.58 -19.16
N LEU A 3 -73.20 -29.59 -18.35
CA LEU A 3 -74.02 -28.92 -17.31
C LEU A 3 -73.44 -28.87 -15.90
N ASN A 4 -73.55 -27.63 -15.39
CA ASN A 4 -73.83 -27.22 -14.02
C ASN A 4 -72.65 -26.91 -13.11
N SER A 5 -72.69 -25.93 -12.21
CA SER A 5 -73.41 -24.65 -12.00
C SER A 5 -73.10 -24.30 -10.54
N ASP A 6 -72.43 -23.17 -10.28
CA ASP A 6 -72.43 -22.36 -9.03
C ASP A 6 -72.08 -23.05 -7.67
N PRO A 7 -72.01 -22.35 -6.52
CA PRO A 7 -71.70 -20.94 -6.24
C PRO A 7 -70.54 -20.77 -5.21
N PHE A 8 -70.11 -19.53 -4.99
CA PHE A 8 -69.26 -19.08 -3.86
C PHE A 8 -69.72 -19.62 -2.50
N PRO A 9 -68.80 -19.76 -1.52
CA PRO A 9 -68.95 -18.86 -0.38
C PRO A 9 -67.67 -18.45 0.39
N ARG A 10 -67.80 -17.31 1.07
CA ARG A 10 -67.23 -16.96 2.40
C ARG A 10 -65.78 -16.51 2.49
N TYR A 11 -65.64 -15.18 2.41
CA TYR A 11 -64.85 -14.39 3.36
C TYR A 11 -64.83 -15.02 4.76
N LEU A 12 -63.65 -15.32 5.31
CA LEU A 12 -63.41 -15.24 6.75
C LEU A 12 -61.88 -15.20 7.04
N LEU A 13 -61.45 -14.01 7.44
CA LEU A 13 -60.51 -13.72 8.53
C LEU A 13 -59.02 -14.11 8.41
N LEU A 14 -58.22 -13.04 8.43
CA LEU A 14 -57.12 -12.78 9.36
C LEU A 14 -55.94 -13.76 9.36
N LEU A 15 -54.77 -13.27 8.91
CA LEU A 15 -53.59 -13.06 9.76
C LEU A 15 -52.43 -12.64 8.84
N SER A 16 -52.38 -11.33 8.55
CA SER A 16 -51.19 -10.68 8.00
C SER A 16 -50.09 -10.76 9.04
N SER A 17 -49.30 -11.84 9.01
CA SER A 17 -48.13 -12.00 9.85
C SER A 17 -47.05 -11.03 9.38
N CYS A 18 -46.93 -9.92 10.09
CA CYS A 18 -45.71 -9.11 10.11
C CYS A 18 -44.61 -9.94 10.80
N PHE A 19 -43.99 -10.86 10.07
CA PHE A 19 -42.72 -11.45 10.49
C PHE A 19 -41.60 -10.67 9.83
N SER A 20 -41.26 -9.53 10.44
CA SER A 20 -40.05 -8.79 10.13
C SER A 20 -38.86 -9.66 10.50
N ILE A 21 -38.30 -10.36 9.52
CA ILE A 21 -36.99 -11.00 9.67
C ILE A 21 -35.97 -9.86 9.63
N ALA A 22 -35.80 -9.19 10.78
CA ALA A 22 -34.61 -8.41 11.06
C ALA A 22 -33.46 -9.40 11.31
N GLY A 23 -33.04 -10.10 10.25
CA GLY A 23 -31.71 -10.65 10.18
C GLY A 23 -30.78 -9.45 9.98
N GLY A 24 -30.38 -8.83 11.09
CA GLY A 24 -29.33 -7.84 11.06
C GLY A 24 -28.14 -8.46 10.35
N CYS A 25 -27.66 -7.81 9.31
CA CYS A 25 -26.29 -8.01 8.85
C CYS A 25 -25.42 -7.87 10.09
N THR A 26 -24.93 -9.00 10.60
CA THR A 26 -23.69 -8.96 11.37
C THR A 26 -22.71 -8.33 10.40
N GLU A 27 -22.41 -7.04 10.63
CA GLU A 27 -21.17 -6.46 10.15
C GLU A 27 -20.09 -7.33 10.79
N GLU A 28 -19.66 -8.35 10.04
CA GLU A 28 -18.32 -8.87 10.13
C GLU A 28 -17.45 -7.64 10.01
N ARG A 29 -17.06 -7.11 11.17
CA ARG A 29 -16.06 -6.09 11.30
C ARG A 29 -14.78 -6.80 10.87
N THR A 30 -14.60 -6.88 9.55
CA THR A 30 -13.34 -7.23 8.92
C THR A 30 -12.35 -6.28 9.53
N THR A 31 -11.62 -6.76 10.53
CA THR A 31 -10.39 -6.15 10.97
C THR A 31 -9.51 -6.16 9.74
N LEU A 32 -9.61 -5.09 8.95
CA LEU A 32 -8.69 -4.78 7.88
C LEU A 32 -7.33 -4.83 8.55
N SER A 33 -6.60 -5.92 8.28
CA SER A 33 -5.23 -6.10 8.74
C SER A 33 -4.50 -4.84 8.31
N ALA A 34 -4.15 -4.00 9.29
CA ALA A 34 -3.62 -2.68 9.03
C ALA A 34 -2.28 -2.88 8.35
N VAL A 35 -2.25 -2.72 7.03
CA VAL A 35 -1.04 -2.82 6.23
C VAL A 35 0.01 -1.92 6.88
N PRO A 36 1.19 -2.46 7.27
CA PRO A 36 2.21 -1.68 7.97
C PRO A 36 2.57 -0.45 7.15
N ARG A 37 2.26 0.73 7.68
CA ARG A 37 2.67 2.02 7.11
C ARG A 37 3.82 2.53 7.95
N PHE A 38 5.01 2.52 7.38
CA PHE A 38 6.16 3.17 7.99
C PHE A 38 6.08 4.65 7.72
N GLU A 39 5.99 5.44 8.79
CA GLU A 39 6.18 6.88 8.68
C GLU A 39 7.66 7.14 8.40
N ALA A 40 7.95 7.72 7.25
CA ALA A 40 9.29 8.11 6.89
C ALA A 40 9.80 9.15 7.89
N PRO A 41 10.90 8.93 8.63
CA PRO A 41 11.40 9.90 9.59
C PRO A 41 12.08 11.08 8.89
N GLU A 42 12.14 12.24 9.53
CA GLU A 42 12.83 13.42 8.99
C GLU A 42 14.33 13.17 8.84
N THR A 43 14.91 12.46 9.79
CA THR A 43 16.30 12.02 9.73
C THR A 43 16.43 10.59 10.27
N PHE A 44 17.43 9.86 9.79
CA PHE A 44 17.81 8.58 10.36
C PHE A 44 19.28 8.30 10.10
N GLN A 45 19.87 7.39 10.88
CA GLN A 45 21.25 6.98 10.69
C GLN A 45 21.30 5.60 10.02
N ALA A 46 22.05 5.49 8.94
CA ALA A 46 22.33 4.21 8.27
C ALA A 46 23.69 4.23 7.60
N ASP A 47 24.39 3.09 7.68
CA ASP A 47 25.71 2.88 7.06
C ASP A 47 26.77 3.90 7.53
N GLY A 48 26.66 4.32 8.79
CA GLY A 48 27.52 5.34 9.39
C GLY A 48 27.17 6.79 8.99
N TRP A 49 26.16 7.00 8.15
CA TRP A 49 25.75 8.32 7.66
C TRP A 49 24.43 8.78 8.27
N ASN A 50 24.31 10.09 8.49
CA ASN A 50 23.03 10.71 8.76
C ASN A 50 22.33 11.06 7.44
N TRP A 51 21.09 10.63 7.31
CA TRP A 51 20.23 10.86 6.16
C TRP A 51 19.14 11.83 6.54
N ARG A 52 18.90 12.84 5.71
CA ARG A 52 17.82 13.81 5.88
C ARG A 52 16.81 13.68 4.76
N ARG A 53 15.54 13.57 5.13
CA ARG A 53 14.43 13.51 4.18
C ARG A 53 14.29 14.85 3.47
N GLU A 54 14.10 14.77 2.17
CA GLU A 54 13.76 15.92 1.35
C GLU A 54 12.23 16.05 1.26
N GLU A 55 11.72 17.27 1.34
CA GLU A 55 10.27 17.54 1.28
C GLU A 55 9.72 17.53 -0.14
N GLY A 56 10.60 17.52 -1.15
CA GLY A 56 10.21 17.66 -2.54
C GLY A 56 11.09 16.85 -3.49
N PHE A 57 10.55 16.66 -4.70
CA PHE A 57 11.23 15.99 -5.79
C PHE A 57 11.84 17.04 -6.72
N SER A 58 13.17 17.12 -6.78
CA SER A 58 13.85 18.13 -7.60
C SER A 58 14.18 17.61 -9.01
N ARG A 59 14.51 18.51 -9.95
CA ARG A 59 15.03 18.10 -11.27
C ARG A 59 16.31 17.27 -11.19
N SER A 60 17.13 17.51 -10.16
CA SER A 60 18.34 16.71 -9.95
C SER A 60 18.01 15.26 -9.62
N ASP A 61 16.90 15.02 -8.90
CA ASP A 61 16.42 13.68 -8.57
C ASP A 61 15.86 12.95 -9.78
N THR A 62 15.11 13.68 -10.63
CA THR A 62 14.68 13.15 -11.92
C THR A 62 15.88 12.66 -12.72
N ALA A 63 16.93 13.49 -12.87
CA ALA A 63 18.11 13.13 -13.65
C ALA A 63 18.82 11.90 -13.08
N VAL A 64 18.97 11.82 -11.75
CA VAL A 64 19.61 10.68 -11.08
C VAL A 64 18.83 9.40 -11.32
N LEU A 65 17.51 9.41 -11.13
CA LEU A 65 16.66 8.22 -11.32
C LEU A 65 16.48 7.84 -12.80
N SER A 66 16.32 8.80 -13.70
CA SER A 66 16.30 8.52 -15.15
C SER A 66 17.57 7.80 -15.58
N ARG A 67 18.73 8.28 -15.12
CA ARG A 67 20.00 7.62 -15.44
C ARG A 67 20.14 6.23 -14.83
N PHE A 68 19.63 6.02 -13.61
CA PHE A 68 19.55 4.68 -13.02
C PHE A 68 18.73 3.72 -13.91
N PHE A 69 17.55 4.15 -14.35
CA PHE A 69 16.67 3.33 -15.20
C PHE A 69 17.22 3.09 -16.61
N GLU A 70 18.05 3.99 -17.15
CA GLU A 70 18.79 3.74 -18.39
C GLU A 70 19.84 2.64 -18.21
N ILE A 71 20.53 2.63 -17.06
CA ILE A 71 21.57 1.63 -16.75
C ILE A 71 20.93 0.28 -16.41
N GLN A 72 19.77 0.28 -15.77
CA GLN A 72 19.01 -0.92 -15.41
C GLN A 72 17.61 -0.91 -16.04
N PRO A 73 17.49 -1.19 -17.36
CA PRO A 73 16.20 -1.19 -18.05
C PRO A 73 15.18 -2.15 -17.45
N GLY A 74 15.62 -3.28 -16.87
CA GLY A 74 14.74 -4.26 -16.23
C GLY A 74 14.00 -3.73 -14.99
N MET A 75 14.45 -2.61 -14.41
CA MET A 75 13.75 -1.95 -13.31
C MET A 75 12.62 -1.03 -13.79
N GLN A 76 12.62 -0.64 -15.07
CA GLN A 76 11.53 0.16 -15.64
C GLN A 76 10.24 -0.64 -15.63
N GLY A 77 9.22 -0.14 -14.93
CA GLY A 77 7.94 -0.83 -14.78
C GLY A 77 7.96 -1.97 -13.75
N SER A 78 9.07 -2.18 -13.03
CA SER A 78 9.10 -3.15 -11.93
C SER A 78 8.19 -2.69 -10.79
N PRO A 79 7.42 -3.61 -10.18
CA PRO A 79 6.65 -3.32 -8.97
C PRO A 79 7.52 -2.72 -7.86
N ALA A 80 8.79 -3.13 -7.75
CA ALA A 80 9.73 -2.69 -6.72
C ALA A 80 9.96 -1.17 -6.68
N VAL A 81 9.80 -0.48 -7.81
CA VAL A 81 10.07 0.97 -7.95
C VAL A 81 8.82 1.74 -8.40
N THR A 82 7.64 1.18 -8.13
CA THR A 82 6.37 1.79 -8.51
C THR A 82 5.93 2.85 -7.51
N GLY A 83 5.57 4.02 -8.02
CA GLY A 83 5.10 5.16 -7.23
C GLY A 83 6.18 6.22 -6.97
N VAL A 84 5.84 7.19 -6.12
CA VAL A 84 6.74 8.30 -5.76
C VAL A 84 7.67 7.83 -4.64
N PRO A 85 9.00 7.85 -4.84
CA PRO A 85 9.93 7.49 -3.77
C PRO A 85 9.98 8.55 -2.68
N VAL A 86 10.27 8.11 -1.46
CA VAL A 86 10.76 8.99 -0.40
C VAL A 86 12.23 9.26 -0.63
N ILE A 87 12.61 10.54 -0.70
CA ILE A 87 13.98 10.96 -1.00
C ILE A 87 14.71 11.30 0.29
N TYR A 88 15.95 10.82 0.40
CA TYR A 88 16.88 11.22 1.42
C TYR A 88 18.19 11.71 0.81
N HIS A 89 18.71 12.80 1.38
CA HIS A 89 20.05 13.29 1.12
C HIS A 89 20.97 12.98 2.30
N GLY A 90 22.12 12.40 1.96
CA GLY A 90 23.24 12.23 2.87
C GLY A 90 24.33 13.26 2.57
N ILE A 91 25.40 13.22 3.36
CA ILE A 91 26.59 14.03 3.09
C ILE A 91 27.26 13.62 1.77
N GLN A 92 28.13 14.49 1.24
CA GLN A 92 28.90 14.22 0.00
C GLN A 92 28.02 13.93 -1.22
N ASN A 93 26.86 14.59 -1.32
CA ASN A 93 25.92 14.44 -2.44
C ASN A 93 25.41 13.00 -2.62
N ARG A 94 25.30 12.25 -1.51
CA ARG A 94 24.66 10.94 -1.49
C ARG A 94 23.16 11.10 -1.52
N LYS A 95 22.49 10.26 -2.29
CA LYS A 95 21.03 10.25 -2.38
C LYS A 95 20.50 8.83 -2.21
N ARG A 96 19.37 8.69 -1.52
CA ARG A 96 18.61 7.46 -1.44
C ARG A 96 17.17 7.70 -1.80
N TYR A 97 16.62 6.79 -2.59
CA TYR A 97 15.24 6.82 -3.06
C TYR A 97 14.57 5.55 -2.58
N TYR A 98 13.63 5.67 -1.64
CA TYR A 98 12.96 4.53 -1.03
C TYR A 98 11.54 4.39 -1.58
N TRP A 99 11.22 3.18 -2.04
CA TRP A 99 9.87 2.72 -2.27
C TRP A 99 9.54 1.72 -1.17
N ILE A 100 8.48 2.00 -0.41
CA ILE A 100 8.03 1.13 0.67
C ILE A 100 6.64 0.62 0.32
N GLN A 101 6.51 -0.69 0.31
CA GLN A 101 5.27 -1.38 0.03
C GLN A 101 4.87 -2.17 1.27
N GLY A 102 3.82 -1.72 1.95
CA GLY A 102 3.22 -2.53 3.00
C GLY A 102 2.43 -3.68 2.38
N THR A 103 2.65 -4.90 2.85
CA THR A 103 1.82 -6.06 2.56
C THR A 103 1.20 -6.59 3.86
N VAL A 104 0.31 -7.57 3.75
CA VAL A 104 -0.25 -8.29 4.91
C VAL A 104 0.81 -9.07 5.69
N ASP A 105 1.89 -9.50 5.04
CA ASP A 105 2.96 -10.31 5.63
C ASP A 105 4.10 -9.45 6.22
N GLY A 106 4.07 -8.13 5.98
CA GLY A 106 5.11 -7.18 6.40
C GLY A 106 5.34 -6.12 5.33
N ALA A 107 6.16 -5.09 5.59
CA ALA A 107 6.59 -4.25 4.47
C ALA A 107 7.80 -4.85 3.77
N THR A 108 7.80 -4.70 2.46
CA THR A 108 8.99 -4.76 1.63
C THR A 108 9.41 -3.33 1.31
N TRP A 109 10.69 -3.15 1.07
CA TRP A 109 11.22 -1.88 0.59
C TRP A 109 12.28 -2.12 -0.46
N SER A 110 12.40 -1.14 -1.34
CA SER A 110 13.41 -1.07 -2.37
C SER A 110 14.04 0.31 -2.32
N CYS A 111 15.35 0.35 -2.49
CA CYS A 111 16.14 1.56 -2.36
C CYS A 111 17.11 1.67 -3.52
N VAL A 112 17.07 2.79 -4.22
CA VAL A 112 18.15 3.19 -5.11
C VAL A 112 19.06 4.13 -4.33
N GLU A 113 20.30 3.73 -4.11
CA GLU A 113 21.35 4.61 -3.61
C GLU A 113 22.18 5.15 -4.78
N TYR A 114 22.37 6.46 -4.80
CA TYR A 114 23.36 7.12 -5.62
C TYR A 114 24.44 7.73 -4.74
N SER A 115 25.69 7.29 -4.93
CA SER A 115 26.83 7.83 -4.20
C SER A 115 28.06 7.88 -5.11
N GLN A 116 28.72 9.05 -5.14
CA GLN A 116 29.97 9.27 -5.89
C GLN A 116 29.93 8.79 -7.36
N GLY A 117 28.82 9.03 -8.06
CA GLY A 117 28.66 8.63 -9.47
C GLY A 117 28.29 7.16 -9.69
N ARG A 118 28.08 6.39 -8.61
CA ARG A 118 27.71 4.97 -8.67
C ARG A 118 26.27 4.78 -8.19
N TYR A 119 25.64 3.75 -8.76
CA TYR A 119 24.30 3.33 -8.40
C TYR A 119 24.36 1.98 -7.70
N GLN A 120 23.54 1.84 -6.66
CA GLN A 120 23.30 0.57 -5.99
C GLN A 120 21.79 0.40 -5.82
N PHE A 121 21.30 -0.80 -6.10
CA PHE A 121 19.94 -1.19 -5.80
C PHE A 121 19.97 -2.10 -4.57
N LEU A 122 19.18 -1.75 -3.56
CA LEU A 122 19.04 -2.47 -2.31
C LEU A 122 17.58 -2.82 -2.12
N GLU A 123 17.31 -3.97 -1.54
CA GLU A 123 15.97 -4.41 -1.20
C GLU A 123 15.97 -5.11 0.16
N GLY A 124 14.82 -5.11 0.80
CA GLY A 124 14.67 -5.77 2.09
C GLY A 124 13.24 -5.79 2.57
N THR A 125 13.07 -6.33 3.77
CA THR A 125 11.80 -6.40 4.47
C THR A 125 11.87 -5.64 5.80
N GLY A 126 10.71 -5.31 6.36
CA GLY A 126 10.60 -4.57 7.62
C GLY A 126 10.81 -3.06 7.47
N ASN A 127 11.33 -2.43 8.52
CA ASN A 127 11.53 -0.98 8.57
C ASN A 127 12.92 -0.60 8.01
N PRO A 128 13.04 0.09 6.85
CA PRO A 128 14.33 0.47 6.27
C PRO A 128 15.10 1.52 7.08
N TYR A 129 14.44 2.21 8.01
CA TYR A 129 15.02 3.29 8.80
C TYR A 129 15.61 2.83 10.13
N ARG A 130 15.37 1.58 10.51
CA ARG A 130 15.98 0.99 11.70
C ARG A 130 17.32 0.37 11.32
N THR A 131 18.41 1.06 11.62
CA THR A 131 19.68 0.39 11.88
C THR A 131 19.57 -0.30 13.23
N GLY A 132 19.88 -1.59 13.27
CA GLY A 132 19.69 -2.41 14.47
C GLY A 132 20.40 -1.82 15.69
N THR A 133 19.63 -1.24 16.61
CA THR A 133 19.90 -1.44 18.04
C THR A 133 19.22 -2.74 18.41
N GLN A 134 20.07 -3.77 18.57
CA GLN A 134 19.75 -4.93 19.40
C GLN A 134 19.33 -4.48 20.80
#